data_AF-Q5Z2P0-F1
#
_entry.id   AF-Q5Z2P0-F1
#
_cell.length_a   1.000
_cell.length_b   1.000
_cell.length_c   1.000
_cell.angle_alpha   90.00
_cell.angle_beta   90.00
_cell.angle_gamma   90.00
#
_symmetry.space_group_name_H-M   'P 1'
#
loop_
_entity.id
_entity.type
_entity.pdbx_description
1 polymer ?
#
loop_
_entity_poly.entity_id
_entity_poly.type
_entity_poly.pdbx_seq_one_letter_code
_entity_poly.pdbx_strand_id
1 'polypeptide(L)'
;MTMPLDVTVQRAEAVLRELSRVVVGKQEELRLIMIAVLSGGHVLIEDLPGLGKTLIARSFAAALGLDFTRVQFTPDLLPADLLGSTIYDMNSGRFNFRRGPVFTNVLLADEVNRTPPKTQAALLEAMAEGQVSIDGETFPLPQPFIVLATDNPIEYEGTYPLPEAQLDRFAVQLRLGYLSEADETQMIRRRLERGSVQPEVDQVVDAHALLEMRQSVEYVSVHPDVVGYVVALAGATRGHPQVEVGASPRAELDLVQMARARALLLGRDYVIPEDVKALAIPAMAHRITLRPEMWVRRVRGEDVIGELLRRLPVPRATTT
;
A
#
# COMPACT_ATOMS: atom_id res chain seq x y z
N MET A 1 -5.60 -27.47 2.30
CA MET A 1 -6.13 -27.32 3.67
C MET A 1 -6.04 -25.85 4.00
N THR A 2 -7.13 -25.24 4.43
CA THR A 2 -7.18 -23.80 4.71
C THR A 2 -6.38 -23.49 5.97
N MET A 3 -5.52 -22.46 5.94
CA MET A 3 -4.80 -22.00 7.13
C MET A 3 -5.80 -21.47 8.17
N PRO A 4 -5.74 -21.96 9.43
CA PRO A 4 -6.51 -21.39 10.53
C PRO A 4 -6.17 -19.91 10.77
N LEU A 5 -7.18 -19.08 11.11
CA LEU A 5 -7.02 -17.63 11.31
C LEU A 5 -5.97 -17.29 12.38
N ASP A 6 -5.88 -18.09 13.44
CA ASP A 6 -4.91 -17.96 14.53
C ASP A 6 -3.46 -18.12 14.05
N VAL A 7 -3.20 -19.01 13.09
CA VAL A 7 -1.88 -19.17 12.48
C VAL A 7 -1.49 -17.91 11.72
N THR A 8 -2.41 -17.30 10.98
CA THR A 8 -2.17 -16.02 10.30
C THR A 8 -1.87 -14.91 11.30
N VAL A 9 -2.63 -14.82 12.40
CA VAL A 9 -2.37 -13.84 13.47
C VAL A 9 -0.97 -14.01 14.03
N GLN A 10 -0.61 -15.23 14.45
CA GLN A 10 0.70 -15.50 15.05
C GLN A 10 1.85 -15.15 14.11
N ARG A 11 1.74 -15.51 12.82
CA ARG A 11 2.73 -15.18 11.79
C ARG A 11 2.81 -13.69 11.54
N ALA A 12 1.68 -13.00 11.44
CA ALA A 12 1.66 -11.57 11.20
C ALA A 12 2.26 -10.78 12.37
N GLU A 13 1.95 -11.17 13.60
CA GLU A 13 2.59 -10.59 14.78
C GLU A 13 4.08 -10.90 14.84
N ALA A 14 4.52 -12.11 14.44
CA ALA A 14 5.92 -12.45 14.38
C ALA A 14 6.68 -11.57 13.36
N VAL A 15 6.09 -11.36 12.19
CA VAL A 15 6.60 -10.41 11.19
C VAL A 15 6.69 -8.99 11.79
N LEU A 16 5.61 -8.47 12.38
CA LEU A 16 5.62 -7.12 12.96
C LEU A 16 6.63 -6.96 14.11
N ARG A 17 6.81 -8.00 14.94
CA ARG A 17 7.85 -8.02 15.99
C ARG A 17 9.26 -7.98 15.40
N GLU A 18 9.49 -8.75 14.34
CA GLU A 18 10.77 -8.78 13.65
C GLU A 18 11.09 -7.42 13.00
N LEU A 19 10.11 -6.82 12.33
CA LEU A 19 10.24 -5.47 11.77
C LEU A 19 10.56 -4.42 12.85
N SER A 20 9.97 -4.54 14.04
CA SER A 20 10.17 -3.61 15.16
C SER A 20 11.57 -3.68 15.80
N ARG A 21 12.33 -4.77 15.55
CA ARG A 21 13.75 -4.83 15.93
C ARG A 21 14.59 -3.88 15.09
N VAL A 22 14.21 -3.67 13.84
CA VAL A 22 14.99 -2.92 12.85
C VAL A 22 14.47 -1.51 12.63
N VAL A 23 13.14 -1.36 12.56
CA VAL A 23 12.46 -0.07 12.41
C VAL A 23 12.09 0.45 13.80
N VAL A 24 12.62 1.61 14.15
CA VAL A 24 12.32 2.26 15.43
C VAL A 24 11.06 3.10 15.30
N GLY A 25 10.15 2.99 16.27
CA GLY A 25 8.83 3.62 16.20
C GLY A 25 7.95 3.01 15.11
N LYS A 26 7.02 3.82 14.59
CA LYS A 26 6.19 3.55 13.40
C LYS A 26 5.31 2.29 13.44
N GLN A 27 4.88 1.88 14.63
CA GLN A 27 4.13 0.63 14.82
C GLN A 27 2.79 0.63 14.09
N GLU A 28 2.10 1.76 14.05
CA GLU A 28 0.81 1.87 13.38
C GLU A 28 0.97 1.83 11.85
N GLU A 29 2.03 2.42 11.32
CA GLU A 29 2.36 2.43 9.90
C GLU A 29 2.80 1.04 9.42
N LEU A 30 3.62 0.33 10.20
CA LEU A 30 3.96 -1.07 9.93
C LEU A 30 2.71 -1.96 9.94
N ARG A 31 1.81 -1.76 10.92
CA ARG A 31 0.55 -2.51 10.98
C ARG A 31 -0.34 -2.18 9.77
N LEU A 32 -0.40 -0.92 9.35
CA LEU A 32 -1.19 -0.49 8.19
C LEU A 32 -0.65 -1.07 6.88
N ILE A 33 0.67 -1.12 6.70
CA ILE A 33 1.32 -1.79 5.56
C ILE A 33 1.00 -3.29 5.59
N MET A 34 1.08 -3.94 6.76
CA MET A 34 0.74 -5.36 6.88
C MET A 34 -0.73 -5.63 6.54
N ILE A 35 -1.65 -4.76 6.95
CA ILE A 35 -3.08 -4.80 6.56
C ILE A 35 -3.20 -4.73 5.04
N ALA A 36 -2.54 -3.77 4.39
CA ALA A 36 -2.57 -3.62 2.94
C ALA A 36 -1.97 -4.85 2.22
N VAL A 37 -0.86 -5.40 2.70
CA VAL A 37 -0.24 -6.61 2.14
C VAL A 37 -1.18 -7.81 2.24
N LEU A 38 -1.82 -8.01 3.40
CA LEU A 38 -2.78 -9.08 3.64
C LEU A 38 -4.07 -8.92 2.82
N SER A 39 -4.50 -7.69 2.57
CA SER A 39 -5.65 -7.39 1.70
C SER A 39 -5.29 -7.42 0.21
N GLY A 40 -4.02 -7.62 -0.15
CA GLY A 40 -3.58 -7.62 -1.55
C GLY A 40 -3.43 -6.26 -2.19
N GLY A 41 -3.37 -5.21 -1.38
CA GLY A 41 -3.29 -3.83 -1.81
C GLY A 41 -1.87 -3.30 -1.98
N HIS A 42 -1.76 -2.24 -2.79
CA HIS A 42 -0.54 -1.44 -2.91
C HIS A 42 -0.58 -0.25 -1.95
N VAL A 43 0.60 0.24 -1.55
CA VAL A 43 0.77 1.30 -0.55
C VAL A 43 1.37 2.54 -1.21
N LEU A 44 0.76 3.70 -0.98
CA LEU A 44 1.32 5.01 -1.30
C LEU A 44 1.84 5.68 -0.03
N ILE A 45 3.09 6.13 -0.04
CA ILE A 45 3.75 6.77 1.10
C ILE A 45 4.07 8.22 0.74
N GLU A 46 3.26 9.15 1.23
CA GLU A 46 3.48 10.59 1.07
C GLU A 46 4.43 11.08 2.18
N ASP A 47 5.74 11.17 1.93
CA ASP A 47 6.63 11.91 2.85
C ASP A 47 7.93 12.36 2.21
N LEU A 48 8.66 13.13 3.01
CA LEU A 48 10.03 13.57 2.83
C LEU A 48 11.05 12.43 2.67
N PRO A 49 12.15 12.71 1.96
CA PRO A 49 13.31 11.84 1.92
C PRO A 49 13.88 11.53 3.31
N GLY A 50 14.49 10.34 3.46
CA GLY A 50 15.24 9.99 4.66
C GLY A 50 14.44 9.39 5.82
N LEU A 51 13.12 9.22 5.68
CA LEU A 51 12.25 8.68 6.74
C LEU A 51 12.21 7.14 6.82
N GLY A 52 13.27 6.46 6.36
CA GLY A 52 13.39 5.00 6.51
C GLY A 52 12.50 4.16 5.58
N LYS A 53 11.87 4.74 4.55
CA LYS A 53 11.00 4.03 3.58
C LYS A 53 11.68 2.80 2.96
N THR A 54 12.94 2.93 2.53
CA THR A 54 13.73 1.82 1.99
C THR A 54 13.98 0.73 3.01
N LEU A 55 14.22 1.11 4.28
CA LEU A 55 14.40 0.15 5.35
C LEU A 55 13.11 -0.64 5.59
N ILE A 56 11.97 0.05 5.66
CA ILE A 56 10.65 -0.57 5.85
C ILE A 56 10.35 -1.56 4.71
N ALA A 57 10.45 -1.13 3.45
CA ALA A 57 10.13 -1.97 2.29
C ALA A 57 11.02 -3.21 2.21
N ARG A 58 12.34 -3.04 2.40
CA ARG A 58 13.30 -4.15 2.41
C ARG A 58 13.06 -5.09 3.59
N SER A 59 12.72 -4.56 4.75
CA SER A 59 12.45 -5.37 5.96
C SER A 59 11.19 -6.21 5.76
N PHE A 60 10.13 -5.65 5.17
CA PHE A 60 8.95 -6.43 4.80
C PHE A 60 9.29 -7.55 3.83
N ALA A 61 10.05 -7.26 2.77
CA ALA A 61 10.43 -8.27 1.80
C ALA A 61 11.23 -9.42 2.45
N ALA A 62 12.22 -9.09 3.28
CA ALA A 62 13.02 -10.08 4.00
C ALA A 62 12.16 -10.92 4.97
N ALA A 63 11.37 -10.29 5.85
CA ALA A 63 10.53 -10.98 6.82
C ALA A 63 9.47 -11.90 6.17
N LEU A 64 9.00 -11.53 4.97
CA LEU A 64 8.00 -12.28 4.21
C LEU A 64 8.61 -13.27 3.20
N GLY A 65 9.95 -13.35 3.10
CA GLY A 65 10.62 -14.24 2.15
C GLY A 65 10.33 -13.90 0.69
N LEU A 66 10.31 -12.61 0.37
CA LEU A 66 9.95 -12.04 -0.92
C LEU A 66 11.15 -11.37 -1.59
N ASP A 67 11.20 -11.45 -2.93
CA ASP A 67 12.16 -10.69 -3.71
C ASP A 67 11.89 -9.19 -3.59
N PHE A 68 12.95 -8.39 -3.49
CA PHE A 68 12.89 -6.94 -3.33
C PHE A 68 13.61 -6.23 -4.46
N THR A 69 12.93 -5.28 -5.10
CA THR A 69 13.54 -4.36 -6.05
C THR A 69 13.20 -2.93 -5.68
N ARG A 70 14.19 -2.04 -5.71
CA ARG A 70 13.99 -0.59 -5.60
C ARG A 70 14.22 0.05 -6.96
N VAL A 71 13.28 0.90 -7.38
CA VAL A 71 13.41 1.73 -8.57
C VAL A 71 13.24 3.17 -8.14
N GLN A 72 14.21 4.00 -8.51
CA GLN A 72 14.10 5.44 -8.39
C GLN A 72 13.40 5.97 -9.64
N PHE A 73 12.29 6.67 -9.47
CA PHE A 73 11.58 7.31 -10.55
C PHE A 73 12.27 8.65 -10.85
N THR A 74 12.79 8.75 -12.07
CA THR A 74 13.50 9.94 -12.57
C THR A 74 12.78 10.50 -13.81
N PRO A 75 13.01 11.77 -14.18
CA PRO A 75 12.34 12.38 -15.34
C PRO A 75 12.62 11.69 -16.68
N ASP A 76 13.74 10.98 -16.78
CA ASP A 76 14.22 10.27 -17.96
C ASP A 76 13.84 8.78 -17.98
N LEU A 77 13.24 8.25 -16.92
CA LEU A 77 12.86 6.84 -16.82
C LEU A 77 11.79 6.47 -17.87
N LEU A 78 12.11 5.53 -18.76
CA LEU A 78 11.19 5.07 -19.79
C LEU A 78 10.34 3.88 -19.30
N PRO A 79 9.15 3.66 -19.89
CA PRO A 79 8.33 2.48 -19.59
C PRO A 79 9.10 1.17 -19.79
N ALA A 80 9.97 1.09 -20.81
CA ALA A 80 10.78 -0.10 -21.10
C ALA A 80 11.84 -0.38 -20.02
N ASP A 81 12.35 0.65 -19.33
CA ASP A 81 13.31 0.46 -18.23
C ASP A 81 12.64 -0.14 -17.00
N LEU A 82 11.33 0.06 -16.86
CA LEU A 82 10.51 -0.45 -15.76
C LEU A 82 9.93 -1.84 -16.08
N LEU A 83 9.28 -1.97 -17.24
CA LEU A 83 8.58 -3.17 -17.67
C LEU A 83 9.52 -4.22 -18.26
N GLY A 84 10.66 -3.80 -18.80
CA GLY A 84 11.55 -4.65 -19.58
C GLY A 84 11.45 -4.36 -21.08
N SER A 85 12.32 -5.01 -21.85
CA SER A 85 12.38 -4.83 -23.29
C SER A 85 12.87 -6.08 -24.00
N THR A 86 12.47 -6.22 -25.26
CA THR A 86 12.91 -7.29 -26.14
C THR A 86 14.25 -6.90 -26.76
N ILE A 87 15.30 -7.68 -26.49
CA ILE A 87 16.66 -7.41 -26.98
C ILE A 87 17.04 -8.48 -28.00
N TYR A 88 17.61 -8.05 -29.13
CA TYR A 88 18.17 -8.98 -30.10
C TYR A 88 19.53 -9.52 -29.62
N ASP A 89 19.60 -10.82 -29.36
CA ASP A 89 20.83 -11.51 -29.00
C ASP A 89 21.57 -11.95 -30.26
N MET A 90 22.69 -11.27 -30.55
CA MET A 90 23.51 -11.54 -31.73
C MET A 90 24.11 -12.95 -31.76
N ASN A 91 24.30 -13.60 -30.61
CA ASN A 91 24.88 -14.94 -30.54
C ASN A 91 23.87 -16.01 -30.92
N SER A 92 22.62 -15.87 -30.47
CA SER A 92 21.54 -16.82 -30.75
C SER A 92 20.71 -16.47 -31.99
N GLY A 93 20.83 -15.23 -32.50
CA GLY A 93 20.02 -14.70 -33.60
C GLY A 93 18.54 -14.55 -33.25
N ARG A 94 18.22 -14.48 -31.94
CA ARG A 94 16.84 -14.47 -31.42
C ARG A 94 16.57 -13.21 -30.62
N PHE A 95 15.31 -12.81 -30.62
CA PHE A 95 14.79 -11.79 -29.73
C PHE A 95 14.51 -12.43 -28.37
N ASN A 96 15.17 -11.93 -27.31
CA ASN A 96 15.00 -12.39 -25.94
C ASN A 96 14.41 -11.27 -25.09
N PHE A 97 13.35 -11.59 -24.36
CA PHE A 97 12.75 -10.64 -23.43
C PHE A 97 13.62 -10.49 -22.17
N ARG A 98 14.09 -9.27 -21.92
CA ARG A 98 14.78 -8.91 -20.69
C ARG A 98 13.77 -8.31 -19.71
N ARG A 99 13.45 -9.07 -18.66
CA ARG A 99 12.57 -8.64 -17.57
C ARG A 99 13.06 -7.35 -16.93
N GLY A 100 12.15 -6.38 -16.80
CA GLY A 100 12.39 -5.15 -16.05
C GLY A 100 12.30 -5.35 -14.53
N PRO A 101 12.60 -4.31 -13.74
CA PRO A 101 12.57 -4.35 -12.28
C PRO A 101 11.19 -4.64 -11.66
N VAL A 102 10.09 -4.48 -12.41
CA VAL A 102 8.74 -4.85 -11.92
C VAL A 102 8.56 -6.34 -11.70
N PHE A 103 9.38 -7.20 -12.30
CA PHE A 103 9.35 -8.64 -12.07
C PHE A 103 10.03 -9.00 -10.74
N THR A 104 9.39 -8.60 -9.65
CA THR A 104 9.78 -8.82 -8.26
C THR A 104 8.54 -9.06 -7.42
N ASN A 105 8.68 -9.43 -6.14
CA ASN A 105 7.53 -9.53 -5.24
C ASN A 105 7.22 -8.19 -4.55
N VAL A 106 8.25 -7.47 -4.10
CA VAL A 106 8.12 -6.17 -3.44
C VAL A 106 8.88 -5.12 -4.24
N LEU A 107 8.15 -4.22 -4.88
CA LEU A 107 8.69 -3.08 -5.59
C LEU A 107 8.58 -1.82 -4.75
N LEU A 108 9.72 -1.22 -4.37
CA LEU A 108 9.77 0.14 -3.88
C LEU A 108 9.92 1.10 -5.07
N ALA A 109 8.85 1.80 -5.42
CA ALA A 109 8.82 2.81 -6.46
C ALA A 109 9.01 4.20 -5.83
N ASP A 110 10.25 4.69 -5.80
CA ASP A 110 10.62 5.90 -5.06
C ASP A 110 10.42 7.15 -5.93
N GLU A 111 9.70 8.14 -5.42
CA GLU A 111 9.41 9.44 -6.05
C GLU A 111 8.66 9.30 -7.39
N VAL A 112 7.57 8.53 -7.39
CA VAL A 112 6.79 8.23 -8.61
C VAL A 112 6.28 9.47 -9.31
N ASN A 113 6.10 10.56 -8.56
CA ASN A 113 5.71 11.87 -9.08
C ASN A 113 6.83 12.57 -9.87
N ARG A 114 8.07 12.07 -9.94
CA ARG A 114 9.16 12.69 -10.72
C ARG A 114 9.27 12.20 -12.16
N THR A 115 8.47 11.22 -12.55
CA THR A 115 8.53 10.62 -13.90
C THR A 115 7.31 11.01 -14.73
N PRO A 116 7.44 11.14 -16.07
CA PRO A 116 6.32 11.47 -16.94
C PRO A 116 5.12 10.51 -16.82
N PRO A 117 3.89 10.97 -17.12
CA PRO A 117 2.66 10.17 -16.98
C PRO A 117 2.66 8.82 -17.71
N LYS A 118 3.41 8.69 -18.81
CA LYS A 118 3.47 7.45 -19.59
C LYS A 118 4.13 6.30 -18.81
N THR A 119 5.19 6.58 -18.06
CA THR A 119 5.89 5.56 -17.25
C THR A 119 5.13 5.28 -15.95
N GLN A 120 4.50 6.30 -15.36
CA GLN A 120 3.57 6.10 -14.25
C GLN A 120 2.43 5.16 -14.65
N ALA A 121 1.80 5.40 -15.81
CA ALA A 121 0.75 4.53 -16.34
C ALA A 121 1.20 3.08 -16.52
N ALA A 122 2.43 2.87 -17.02
CA ALA A 122 3.00 1.53 -17.18
C ALA A 122 3.13 0.77 -15.84
N LEU A 123 3.60 1.42 -14.78
CA LEU A 123 3.64 0.82 -13.43
C LEU A 123 2.23 0.41 -12.97
N LEU A 124 1.27 1.32 -13.16
CA LEU A 124 -0.09 1.20 -12.64
C LEU A 124 -0.93 0.18 -13.40
N GLU A 125 -0.64 -0.03 -14.68
CA GLU A 125 -1.17 -1.13 -15.47
C GLU A 125 -0.65 -2.46 -14.93
N ALA A 126 0.65 -2.58 -14.67
CA ALA A 126 1.23 -3.78 -14.06
C ALA A 126 0.64 -4.07 -12.67
N MET A 127 0.39 -3.04 -11.86
CA MET A 127 -0.31 -3.16 -10.57
C MET A 127 -1.74 -3.68 -10.71
N ALA A 128 -2.49 -3.17 -11.69
CA ALA A 128 -3.90 -3.53 -11.86
C ALA A 128 -4.08 -4.93 -12.46
N GLU A 129 -3.23 -5.30 -13.42
CA GLU A 129 -3.38 -6.53 -14.21
C GLU A 129 -2.58 -7.70 -13.63
N GLY A 130 -1.56 -7.44 -12.79
CA GLY A 130 -0.66 -8.49 -12.27
C GLY A 130 0.20 -9.15 -13.36
N GLN A 131 0.33 -8.49 -14.51
CA GLN A 131 1.06 -8.96 -15.69
C GLN A 131 1.56 -7.77 -16.51
N VAL A 132 2.49 -8.04 -17.42
CA VAL A 132 3.08 -7.05 -18.32
C VAL A 132 2.96 -7.56 -19.75
N SER A 133 2.43 -6.74 -20.66
CA SER A 133 2.30 -7.07 -22.08
C SER A 133 3.25 -6.22 -22.93
N ILE A 134 4.18 -6.87 -23.63
CA ILE A 134 5.19 -6.23 -24.49
C ILE A 134 5.25 -6.98 -25.82
N ASP A 135 5.22 -6.24 -26.94
CA ASP A 135 5.33 -6.79 -28.30
C ASP A 135 4.32 -7.92 -28.64
N GLY A 136 3.15 -7.91 -27.99
CA GLY A 136 2.11 -8.93 -28.18
C GLY A 136 2.25 -10.18 -27.33
N GLU A 137 3.29 -10.27 -26.49
CA GLU A 137 3.46 -11.33 -25.49
C GLU A 137 3.15 -10.80 -24.08
N THR A 138 2.48 -11.63 -23.28
CA THR A 138 2.10 -11.29 -21.90
C THR A 138 2.89 -12.14 -20.90
N PHE A 139 3.49 -11.46 -19.93
CA PHE A 139 4.32 -12.06 -18.89
C PHE A 139 3.68 -11.83 -17.52
N PRO A 140 3.33 -12.90 -16.78
CA PRO A 140 2.79 -12.75 -15.43
C PRO A 140 3.86 -12.21 -14.46
N LEU A 141 3.43 -11.38 -13.51
CA LEU A 141 4.27 -10.96 -12.39
C LEU A 141 4.33 -12.03 -11.31
N PRO A 142 5.40 -12.08 -10.50
CA PRO A 142 5.48 -12.97 -9.34
C PRO A 142 4.31 -12.74 -8.37
N GLN A 143 3.82 -13.80 -7.74
CA GLN A 143 2.78 -13.69 -6.71
C GLN A 143 3.34 -14.00 -5.31
N PRO A 144 3.09 -13.13 -4.31
CA PRO A 144 2.39 -11.85 -4.40
C PRO A 144 3.25 -10.75 -5.06
N PHE A 145 2.59 -9.80 -5.74
CA PHE A 145 3.20 -8.56 -6.24
C PHE A 145 2.67 -7.37 -5.42
N ILE A 146 3.57 -6.66 -4.76
CA ILE A 146 3.29 -5.57 -3.83
C ILE A 146 4.12 -4.36 -4.25
N VAL A 147 3.47 -3.19 -4.29
CA VAL A 147 4.13 -1.93 -4.64
C VAL A 147 4.02 -1.00 -3.44
N LEU A 148 5.16 -0.50 -3.00
CA LEU A 148 5.27 0.62 -2.07
C LEU A 148 5.76 1.81 -2.90
N ALA A 149 4.84 2.69 -3.28
CA ALA A 149 5.18 3.91 -4.01
C ALA A 149 5.42 5.05 -3.03
N THR A 150 6.32 5.96 -3.36
CA THR A 150 6.56 7.17 -2.56
C THR A 150 6.27 8.41 -3.40
N ASP A 151 5.64 9.39 -2.78
CA ASP A 151 5.36 10.70 -3.37
C ASP A 151 6.00 11.77 -2.48
N ASN A 152 6.76 12.67 -3.08
CA ASN A 152 7.41 13.78 -2.37
C ASN A 152 6.59 15.06 -2.56
N PRO A 153 5.88 15.55 -1.52
CA PRO A 153 4.93 16.65 -1.65
C PRO A 153 5.58 18.05 -1.70
N ILE A 154 6.90 18.17 -1.49
CA ILE A 154 7.58 19.48 -1.38
C ILE A 154 8.21 19.95 -2.69
N GLU A 155 8.62 19.04 -3.57
CA GLU A 155 9.20 19.40 -4.87
C GLU A 155 8.07 19.76 -5.84
N TYR A 156 8.00 21.03 -6.24
CA TYR A 156 7.02 21.52 -7.22
C TYR A 156 7.61 21.63 -8.64
N GLU A 157 8.94 21.68 -8.77
CA GLU A 157 9.61 21.75 -10.06
C GLU A 157 9.94 20.35 -10.58
N GLY A 158 9.48 20.03 -11.79
CA GLY A 158 9.78 18.75 -12.44
C GLY A 158 8.97 17.57 -11.92
N THR A 159 7.87 17.82 -11.20
CA THR A 159 6.95 16.77 -10.72
C THR A 159 5.66 16.72 -11.53
N TYR A 160 5.19 15.50 -11.78
CA TYR A 160 3.94 15.12 -12.40
C TYR A 160 3.06 14.44 -11.33
N PRO A 161 2.08 15.15 -10.75
CA PRO A 161 1.21 14.54 -9.74
C PRO A 161 0.46 13.35 -10.35
N LEU A 162 0.24 12.31 -9.55
CA LEU A 162 -0.56 11.16 -9.98
C LEU A 162 -2.00 11.62 -10.22
N PRO A 163 -2.56 11.40 -11.43
CA PRO A 163 -3.98 11.59 -11.69
C PRO A 163 -4.87 10.81 -10.72
N GLU A 164 -6.10 11.24 -10.50
CA GLU A 164 -6.95 10.63 -9.46
C GLU A 164 -7.32 9.18 -9.79
N ALA A 165 -7.48 8.87 -11.08
CA ALA A 165 -7.65 7.50 -11.57
C ALA A 165 -6.43 6.59 -11.27
N GLN A 166 -5.26 7.17 -11.05
CA GLN A 166 -4.03 6.47 -10.67
C GLN A 166 -3.96 6.27 -9.15
N LEU A 167 -4.27 7.30 -8.37
CA LEU A 167 -4.34 7.22 -6.90
C LEU A 167 -5.33 6.15 -6.42
N ASP A 168 -6.44 5.97 -7.13
CA ASP A 168 -7.46 4.95 -6.83
C ASP A 168 -6.93 3.51 -6.86
N ARG A 169 -5.77 3.24 -7.49
CA ARG A 169 -5.15 1.91 -7.51
C ARG A 169 -4.34 1.58 -6.25
N PHE A 170 -4.09 2.55 -5.38
CA PHE A 170 -3.43 2.31 -4.09
C PHE A 170 -4.47 2.02 -3.01
N ALA A 171 -4.39 0.84 -2.41
CA ALA A 171 -5.27 0.42 -1.31
C ALA A 171 -5.25 1.44 -0.16
N VAL A 172 -4.05 1.94 0.14
CA VAL A 172 -3.82 2.83 1.27
C VAL A 172 -2.83 3.94 0.93
N GLN A 173 -3.07 5.14 1.44
CA GLN A 173 -2.10 6.23 1.54
C GLN A 173 -1.75 6.46 3.01
N LEU A 174 -0.46 6.54 3.31
CA LEU A 174 0.03 6.83 4.66
C LEU A 174 1.16 7.85 4.64
N ARG A 175 1.36 8.48 5.81
CA ARG A 175 2.46 9.41 6.09
C ARG A 175 3.24 8.84 7.26
N LEU A 176 4.53 8.61 7.07
CA LEU A 176 5.41 8.20 8.15
C LEU A 176 5.62 9.38 9.10
N GLY A 177 5.98 10.56 8.59
CA GLY A 177 6.38 11.72 9.40
C GLY A 177 7.65 11.47 10.23
N TYR A 178 8.10 12.49 10.95
CA TYR A 178 9.26 12.37 11.84
C TYR A 178 8.99 11.42 13.02
N LEU A 179 10.06 10.88 13.59
CA LEU A 179 9.99 10.10 14.82
C LEU A 179 9.73 11.01 16.02
N SER A 180 9.24 10.44 17.11
CA SER A 180 9.27 11.13 18.40
C SER A 180 10.72 11.35 18.84
N GLU A 181 10.99 12.35 19.69
CA GLU A 181 12.34 12.59 20.23
C GLU A 181 12.93 11.34 20.90
N ALA A 182 12.09 10.57 21.59
CA ALA A 182 12.46 9.31 22.23
C ALA A 182 12.85 8.23 21.20
N ASP A 183 12.04 8.05 20.16
CA ASP A 183 12.31 7.09 19.09
C ASP A 183 13.53 7.49 18.26
N GLU A 184 13.71 8.78 17.97
CA GLU A 184 14.86 9.31 17.24
C GLU A 184 16.15 9.11 18.04
N THR A 185 16.11 9.38 19.35
CA THR A 185 17.22 9.08 20.27
C THR A 185 17.55 7.59 20.27
N GLN A 186 16.54 6.72 20.31
CA GLN A 186 16.74 5.28 20.26
C GLN A 186 17.33 4.82 18.92
N MET A 187 16.86 5.37 17.80
CA MET A 187 17.39 5.10 16.47
C MET A 187 18.88 5.45 16.40
N ILE A 188 19.27 6.62 16.90
CA ILE A 188 20.67 7.06 16.94
C ILE A 188 21.50 6.10 17.81
N ARG A 189 21.03 5.75 19.02
CA ARG A 189 21.72 4.79 19.90
C ARG A 189 21.93 3.43 19.24
N ARG A 190 20.89 2.84 18.64
CA ARG A 190 20.99 1.57 17.91
C ARG A 190 22.00 1.65 16.76
N ARG A 191 22.07 2.77 16.04
CA ARG A 191 23.06 2.97 14.96
C ARG A 191 24.48 3.06 15.53
N LEU A 192 24.70 3.75 16.64
CA LEU A 192 26.00 3.86 17.29
C LEU A 192 26.49 2.51 17.81
N GLU A 193 25.61 1.73 18.43
CA GLU A 193 25.93 0.39 18.95
C GLU A 193 26.24 -0.62 17.84
N ARG A 194 25.45 -0.60 16.75
CA ARG A 194 25.62 -1.50 15.60
C ARG A 194 26.81 -1.11 14.70
N GLY A 195 27.27 0.14 14.77
CA GLY A 195 28.28 0.67 13.86
C GLY A 195 27.80 0.69 12.42
N SER A 196 28.67 0.33 11.47
CA SER A 196 28.39 0.38 10.02
C SER A 196 27.50 -0.76 9.51
N VAL A 197 27.40 -1.86 10.25
CA VAL A 197 26.63 -3.06 9.88
C VAL A 197 25.18 -2.66 9.58
N GLN A 198 24.62 -3.18 8.47
CA GLN A 198 23.22 -2.97 8.15
C GLN A 198 22.37 -3.87 9.05
N PRO A 199 21.21 -3.41 9.51
CA PRO A 199 20.31 -4.28 10.25
C PRO A 199 19.79 -5.37 9.30
N GLU A 200 19.94 -6.61 9.73
CA GLU A 200 19.38 -7.78 9.05
C GLU A 200 18.04 -8.12 9.70
N VAL A 201 17.15 -8.66 8.88
CA VAL A 201 15.79 -9.04 9.23
C VAL A 201 15.66 -10.50 8.90
N ASP A 202 15.32 -11.31 9.88
CA ASP A 202 15.17 -12.75 9.69
C ASP A 202 13.90 -13.04 8.89
N GLN A 203 13.95 -14.03 7.99
CA GLN A 203 12.75 -14.50 7.29
C GLN A 203 11.82 -15.21 8.28
N VAL A 204 10.58 -14.74 8.39
CA VAL A 204 9.56 -15.27 9.31
C VAL A 204 8.58 -16.18 8.57
N VAL A 205 8.21 -15.81 7.36
CA VAL A 205 7.36 -16.60 6.45
C VAL A 205 7.95 -16.61 5.04
N ASP A 206 7.43 -17.45 4.16
CA ASP A 206 7.75 -17.44 2.73
C ASP A 206 6.56 -16.94 1.88
N ALA A 207 6.79 -16.78 0.58
CA ALA A 207 5.78 -16.34 -0.37
C ALA A 207 4.52 -17.23 -0.36
N HIS A 208 4.67 -18.55 -0.19
CA HIS A 208 3.56 -19.49 -0.18
C HIS A 208 2.70 -19.31 1.07
N ALA A 209 3.34 -19.26 2.24
CA ALA A 209 2.73 -18.95 3.52
C ALA A 209 1.99 -17.60 3.48
N LEU A 210 2.55 -16.58 2.84
CA LEU A 210 1.88 -15.29 2.70
C LEU A 210 0.62 -15.38 1.83
N LEU A 211 0.62 -16.19 0.76
CA LEU A 211 -0.59 -16.42 -0.05
C LEU A 211 -1.66 -17.15 0.77
N GLU A 212 -1.30 -18.12 1.61
CA GLU A 212 -2.22 -18.78 2.55
C GLU A 212 -2.79 -17.78 3.57
N MET A 213 -1.94 -16.88 4.09
CA MET A 213 -2.36 -15.81 5.00
C MET A 213 -3.36 -14.86 4.32
N ARG A 214 -3.11 -14.45 3.07
CA ARG A 214 -4.07 -13.65 2.28
C ARG A 214 -5.39 -14.40 2.07
N GLN A 215 -5.33 -15.69 1.77
CA GLN A 215 -6.53 -16.52 1.64
C GLN A 215 -7.31 -16.59 2.96
N SER A 216 -6.64 -16.61 4.12
CA SER A 216 -7.31 -16.65 5.41
C SER A 216 -8.17 -15.40 5.69
N VAL A 217 -7.76 -14.23 5.17
CA VAL A 217 -8.55 -12.98 5.23
C VAL A 217 -9.91 -13.15 4.56
N GLU A 218 -9.97 -13.97 3.49
CA GLU A 218 -11.20 -14.28 2.76
C GLU A 218 -12.23 -15.11 3.55
N TYR A 219 -11.90 -15.56 4.75
CA TYR A 219 -12.84 -16.24 5.64
C TYR A 219 -13.39 -15.36 6.76
N VAL A 220 -12.85 -14.14 6.94
CA VAL A 220 -13.38 -13.19 7.94
C VAL A 220 -14.77 -12.73 7.50
N SER A 221 -15.77 -12.89 8.34
CA SER A 221 -17.15 -12.55 8.01
C SER A 221 -17.40 -11.03 8.03
N VAL A 222 -18.25 -10.56 7.11
CA VAL A 222 -18.67 -9.15 7.05
C VAL A 222 -20.19 -9.11 7.11
N HIS A 223 -20.73 -8.52 8.17
CA HIS A 223 -22.18 -8.42 8.34
C HIS A 223 -22.77 -7.47 7.28
N PRO A 224 -23.97 -7.74 6.73
CA PRO A 224 -24.62 -6.86 5.75
C PRO A 224 -24.73 -5.39 6.19
N ASP A 225 -24.90 -5.16 7.49
CA ASP A 225 -24.94 -3.79 8.05
C ASP A 225 -23.60 -3.04 7.89
N VAL A 226 -22.47 -3.75 8.01
CA VAL A 226 -21.14 -3.16 7.79
C VAL A 226 -20.95 -2.85 6.31
N VAL A 227 -21.41 -3.74 5.42
CA VAL A 227 -21.43 -3.47 3.96
C VAL A 227 -22.27 -2.23 3.66
N GLY A 228 -23.47 -2.14 4.25
CA GLY A 228 -24.34 -0.97 4.12
C GLY A 228 -23.69 0.31 4.64
N TYR A 229 -22.93 0.23 5.73
CA TYR A 229 -22.18 1.37 6.25
C TYR A 229 -21.07 1.85 5.30
N VAL A 230 -20.31 0.93 4.69
CA VAL A 230 -19.29 1.27 3.69
C VAL A 230 -19.91 1.94 2.46
N VAL A 231 -21.01 1.38 1.94
CA VAL A 231 -21.76 1.95 0.81
C VAL A 231 -22.31 3.34 1.16
N ALA A 232 -22.85 3.52 2.37
CA ALA A 232 -23.34 4.81 2.84
C ALA A 232 -22.21 5.84 2.97
N LEU A 233 -21.03 5.44 3.45
CA LEU A 233 -19.85 6.29 3.55
C LEU A 233 -19.39 6.75 2.15
N ALA A 234 -19.23 5.82 1.21
CA ALA A 234 -18.86 6.16 -0.16
C ALA A 234 -19.93 7.03 -0.84
N GLY A 235 -21.22 6.72 -0.68
CA GLY A 235 -22.32 7.56 -1.16
C GLY A 235 -22.28 8.98 -0.58
N ALA A 236 -21.97 9.12 0.71
CA ALA A 236 -21.82 10.42 1.35
C ALA A 236 -20.66 11.24 0.78
N THR A 237 -19.55 10.60 0.39
CA THR A 237 -18.46 11.32 -0.33
C THR A 237 -18.93 11.85 -1.68
N ARG A 238 -19.69 11.05 -2.45
CA ARG A 238 -20.20 11.42 -3.79
C ARG A 238 -21.21 12.58 -3.72
N GLY A 239 -21.94 12.71 -2.61
CA GLY A 239 -22.89 13.80 -2.36
C GLY A 239 -22.32 14.99 -1.57
N HIS A 240 -21.02 14.97 -1.21
CA HIS A 240 -20.47 15.99 -0.33
C HIS A 240 -20.25 17.33 -1.06
N PRO A 241 -20.65 18.49 -0.50
CA PRO A 241 -20.55 19.79 -1.21
C PRO A 241 -19.14 20.20 -1.62
N GLN A 242 -18.13 19.74 -0.88
CA GLN A 242 -16.72 20.07 -1.11
C GLN A 242 -16.02 19.10 -2.07
N VAL A 243 -16.69 18.02 -2.47
CA VAL A 243 -16.15 16.96 -3.31
C VAL A 243 -16.63 17.15 -4.75
N GLU A 244 -15.71 17.01 -5.69
CA GLU A 244 -15.97 16.98 -7.13
C GLU A 244 -16.17 15.54 -7.61
N VAL A 245 -15.26 14.64 -7.20
CA VAL A 245 -15.34 13.20 -7.48
C VAL A 245 -15.25 12.44 -6.16
N GLY A 246 -16.29 11.70 -5.83
CA GLY A 246 -16.35 10.87 -4.62
C GLY A 246 -15.67 9.52 -4.78
N ALA A 247 -15.65 8.74 -3.70
CA ALA A 247 -14.99 7.46 -3.65
C ALA A 247 -15.56 6.46 -4.67
N SER A 248 -14.67 5.71 -5.32
CA SER A 248 -15.01 4.69 -6.33
C SER A 248 -15.55 3.40 -5.68
N PRO A 249 -16.18 2.50 -6.46
CA PRO A 249 -16.47 1.14 -5.99
C PRO A 249 -15.21 0.35 -5.60
N ARG A 250 -14.05 0.66 -6.21
CA ARG A 250 -12.77 0.05 -5.80
C ARG A 250 -12.42 0.46 -4.37
N ALA A 251 -12.66 1.71 -3.99
CA ALA A 251 -12.45 2.19 -2.62
C ALA A 251 -13.32 1.43 -1.60
N GLU A 252 -14.57 1.11 -1.95
CA GLU A 252 -15.46 0.30 -1.12
C GLU A 252 -14.91 -1.12 -0.94
N LEU A 253 -14.48 -1.77 -2.04
CA LEU A 253 -13.92 -3.13 -2.02
C LEU A 253 -12.63 -3.20 -1.20
N ASP A 254 -11.69 -2.29 -1.44
CA ASP A 254 -10.41 -2.24 -0.74
C ASP A 254 -10.63 -1.98 0.76
N LEU A 255 -11.54 -1.07 1.13
CA LEU A 255 -11.86 -0.78 2.52
C LEU A 255 -12.45 -2.00 3.24
N VAL A 256 -13.33 -2.76 2.59
CA VAL A 256 -13.88 -4.01 3.17
C VAL A 256 -12.78 -5.05 3.34
N GLN A 257 -11.92 -5.26 2.34
CA GLN A 257 -10.85 -6.25 2.45
C GLN A 257 -9.80 -5.87 3.50
N MET A 258 -9.45 -4.59 3.58
CA MET A 258 -8.58 -4.08 4.65
C MET A 258 -9.24 -4.20 6.02
N ALA A 259 -10.55 -3.96 6.14
CA ALA A 259 -11.27 -4.14 7.41
C ALA A 259 -11.28 -5.60 7.87
N ARG A 260 -11.37 -6.56 6.94
CA ARG A 260 -11.22 -7.99 7.22
C ARG A 260 -9.81 -8.33 7.72
N ALA A 261 -8.79 -7.85 7.02
CA ALA A 261 -7.41 -8.05 7.43
C ALA A 261 -7.14 -7.44 8.82
N ARG A 262 -7.69 -6.24 9.10
CA ARG A 262 -7.61 -5.61 10.42
C ARG A 262 -8.30 -6.41 11.51
N ALA A 263 -9.54 -6.87 11.27
CA ALA A 263 -10.27 -7.69 12.22
C ALA A 263 -9.49 -8.97 12.54
N LEU A 264 -8.94 -9.63 11.52
CA LEU A 264 -8.09 -10.80 11.67
C LEU A 264 -6.90 -10.49 12.56
N LEU A 265 -6.12 -9.44 12.27
CA LEU A 265 -4.95 -9.06 13.08
C LEU A 265 -5.29 -8.70 14.53
N LEU A 266 -6.55 -8.35 14.81
CA LEU A 266 -7.08 -8.13 16.16
C LEU A 266 -7.66 -9.40 16.79
N GLY A 267 -7.44 -10.57 16.18
CA GLY A 267 -7.89 -11.87 16.67
C GLY A 267 -9.38 -12.16 16.46
N ARG A 268 -10.05 -11.42 15.57
CA ARG A 268 -11.48 -11.60 15.27
C ARG A 268 -11.71 -12.20 13.88
N ASP A 269 -12.72 -13.06 13.78
CA ASP A 269 -13.21 -13.68 12.55
C ASP A 269 -14.43 -12.95 11.96
N TYR A 270 -14.73 -11.74 12.45
CA TYR A 270 -15.77 -10.87 11.93
C TYR A 270 -15.36 -9.39 12.00
N VAL A 271 -15.82 -8.61 11.01
CA VAL A 271 -15.60 -7.16 10.93
C VAL A 271 -16.61 -6.42 11.79
N ILE A 272 -16.14 -5.40 12.51
CA ILE A 272 -17.00 -4.42 13.20
C ILE A 272 -16.85 -3.04 12.54
N PRO A 273 -17.82 -2.13 12.72
CA PRO A 273 -17.75 -0.79 12.13
C PRO A 273 -16.48 0.00 12.51
N GLU A 274 -15.93 -0.23 13.70
CA GLU A 274 -14.68 0.40 14.15
C GLU A 274 -13.48 0.02 13.27
N ASP A 275 -13.47 -1.18 12.67
CA ASP A 275 -12.42 -1.58 11.72
C ASP A 275 -12.47 -0.71 10.46
N VAL A 276 -13.69 -0.49 9.93
CA VAL A 276 -13.93 0.37 8.78
C VAL A 276 -13.53 1.81 9.11
N LYS A 277 -13.96 2.34 10.26
CA LYS A 277 -13.65 3.72 10.68
C LYS A 277 -12.15 3.97 10.80
N ALA A 278 -11.40 3.01 11.36
CA ALA A 278 -9.96 3.13 11.53
C ALA A 278 -9.20 3.17 10.20
N LEU A 279 -9.78 2.64 9.12
CA LEU A 279 -9.16 2.53 7.81
C LEU A 279 -9.74 3.47 6.76
N ALA A 280 -10.89 4.09 7.02
CA ALA A 280 -11.59 4.93 6.06
C ALA A 280 -10.75 6.14 5.58
N ILE A 281 -10.06 6.84 6.49
CA ILE A 281 -9.17 7.95 6.10
C ILE A 281 -8.03 7.44 5.20
N PRO A 282 -7.18 6.50 5.66
CA PRO A 282 -6.04 6.09 4.85
C PRO A 282 -6.42 5.32 3.57
N ALA A 283 -7.63 4.75 3.48
CA ALA A 283 -8.10 4.06 2.27
C ALA A 283 -8.87 4.95 1.27
N MET A 284 -9.55 6.01 1.73
CA MET A 284 -10.46 6.80 0.88
C MET A 284 -10.03 8.24 0.65
N ALA A 285 -9.25 8.85 1.55
CA ALA A 285 -8.94 10.28 1.48
C ALA A 285 -8.20 10.68 0.18
N HIS A 286 -7.31 9.83 -0.31
CA HIS A 286 -6.57 10.03 -1.57
C HIS A 286 -7.37 9.69 -2.83
N ARG A 287 -8.59 9.15 -2.67
CA ARG A 287 -9.47 8.71 -3.76
C ARG A 287 -10.65 9.66 -4.00
N ILE A 288 -10.68 10.79 -3.29
CA ILE A 288 -11.67 11.83 -3.51
C ILE A 288 -10.99 13.07 -4.09
N THR A 289 -11.57 13.62 -5.14
CA THR A 289 -11.15 14.91 -5.70
C THR A 289 -11.96 16.01 -5.04
N LEU A 290 -11.27 16.96 -4.41
CA LEU A 290 -11.90 18.16 -3.86
C LEU A 290 -12.07 19.22 -4.93
N ARG A 291 -13.15 20.01 -4.83
CA ARG A 291 -13.36 21.14 -5.73
C ARG A 291 -12.24 22.18 -5.58
N PRO A 292 -11.82 22.87 -6.66
CA PRO A 292 -10.69 23.81 -6.62
C PRO A 292 -10.81 24.91 -5.55
N GLU A 293 -12.02 25.35 -5.21
CA GLU A 293 -12.21 26.41 -4.21
C GLU A 293 -11.80 25.98 -2.79
N MET A 294 -11.70 24.67 -2.55
CA MET A 294 -11.30 24.10 -1.26
C MET A 294 -9.79 24.17 -1.02
N TRP A 295 -8.98 24.22 -2.09
CA TRP A 295 -7.51 24.31 -1.97
C TRP A 295 -7.09 25.62 -1.30
N VAL A 296 -7.78 26.73 -1.62
CA VAL A 296 -7.58 28.04 -0.98
C VAL A 296 -7.88 27.97 0.52
N ARG A 297 -8.84 27.14 0.91
CA ARG A 297 -9.25 26.92 2.31
C ARG A 297 -8.37 25.88 3.02
N ARG A 298 -7.39 25.30 2.32
CA ARG A 298 -6.50 24.23 2.83
C ARG A 298 -7.25 23.01 3.37
N VAL A 299 -8.46 22.75 2.88
CA VAL A 299 -9.21 21.54 3.21
C VAL A 299 -8.59 20.37 2.47
N ARG A 300 -8.41 19.24 3.15
CA ARG A 300 -7.89 18.01 2.58
C ARG A 300 -8.91 16.88 2.60
N GLY A 301 -8.62 15.82 1.84
CA GLY A 301 -9.49 14.64 1.79
C GLY A 301 -9.68 14.02 3.18
N GLU A 302 -8.65 14.05 4.03
CA GLU A 302 -8.73 13.54 5.39
C GLU A 302 -9.76 14.29 6.24
N ASP A 303 -9.93 15.60 6.03
CA ASP A 303 -10.90 16.43 6.76
C ASP A 303 -12.34 16.03 6.41
N VAL A 304 -12.62 15.84 5.11
CA VAL A 304 -13.93 15.44 4.61
C VAL A 304 -14.30 14.06 5.12
N ILE A 305 -13.40 13.08 4.99
CA ILE A 305 -13.66 11.72 5.51
C ILE A 305 -13.85 11.77 7.04
N GLY A 306 -13.01 12.51 7.77
CA GLY A 306 -13.14 12.69 9.20
C GLY A 306 -14.47 13.30 9.64
N GLU A 307 -15.00 14.26 8.88
CA GLU A 307 -16.35 14.81 9.09
C GLU A 307 -17.43 13.74 8.87
N LEU A 308 -17.38 13.04 7.75
CA LEU A 308 -18.37 12.01 7.40
C LEU A 308 -18.42 10.88 8.44
N LEU A 309 -17.27 10.44 8.96
CA LEU A 309 -17.19 9.41 10.01
C LEU A 309 -17.83 9.83 11.33
N ARG A 310 -17.83 11.14 11.64
CA ARG A 310 -18.53 11.69 12.83
C ARG A 310 -20.03 11.81 12.62
N ARG A 311 -20.47 12.07 11.39
CA ARG A 311 -21.87 12.33 11.05
C ARG A 311 -22.68 11.05 10.76
N LEU A 312 -22.08 10.07 10.11
CA LEU A 312 -22.79 8.87 9.68
C LEU A 312 -23.08 7.95 10.86
N PRO A 313 -24.34 7.50 11.02
CA PRO A 313 -24.70 6.60 12.10
C PRO A 313 -23.99 5.25 11.92
N VAL A 314 -23.42 4.76 13.01
CA VAL A 314 -22.85 3.42 13.05
C VAL A 314 -24.01 2.42 13.12
N PRO A 315 -23.98 1.34 12.34
CA PRO A 315 -24.97 0.29 12.50
C PRO A 315 -24.95 -0.24 13.92
N ARG A 316 -26.11 -0.31 14.56
CA ARG A 316 -26.26 -0.95 15.87
C ARG A 316 -26.31 -2.45 15.62
N ALA A 317 -25.64 -3.25 16.45
CA ALA A 317 -25.76 -4.69 16.40
C ALA A 317 -27.25 -5.05 16.57
N THR A 318 -27.91 -5.45 15.48
CA THR A 318 -29.27 -5.96 15.54
C THR A 318 -29.17 -7.36 16.13
N THR A 319 -29.42 -7.49 17.43
CA THR A 319 -29.53 -8.80 18.08
C THR A 319 -30.70 -9.52 17.41
N THR A 320 -30.41 -10.49 16.54
CA THR A 320 -31.42 -11.35 15.94
C THR A 320 -31.34 -12.70 16.61
#